data_AF-A0A6N9BXL8-F1
#
_entry.id   AF-A0A6N9BXL8-F1
#
_cell.length_a   1.000
_cell.length_b   1.000
_cell.length_c   1.000
_cell.angle_alpha   90.00
_cell.angle_beta   90.00
_cell.angle_gamma   90.00
#
_symmetry.space_group_name_H-M   'P 1'
#
loop_
_entity.id
_entity.type
_entity.pdbx_description
1 polymer ?
#
loop_
_entity_poly.entity_id
_entity_poly.type
_entity_poly.pdbx_seq_one_letter_code
_entity_poly.pdbx_strand_id
1 'polypeptide(L)'
;MILAYFGTLPKPVLTMVRWWAQDVGVDRVQGLCSGSLRQEQAIRVARPGASIRANDVTMLSVALGRFARGDDHAGITFKRDLAPLNDAKSRMLAAACVHKSLKGRRLRLPLTGAQIESILSTVEDSYAEHRAAADGVRLDGFDECDFRDLLNRPGAVVGFPPTFVGQYEKDARRVADRCDWGPPNYKTWDPDQFPDVCRQVHERGEPWLLGAERLYDGLPLLSIHANPPNRTVYVYGHPDTRLINTDTTPRLRWFPRTIDPAR
;
A
#
# COMPACT_ATOMS: atom_id res chain seq x y z
N MET A 1 -0.10 0.80 19.38
CA MET A 1 -1.16 0.95 18.35
C MET A 1 -0.54 1.30 16.98
N ILE A 2 0.07 0.29 16.35
CA ILE A 2 0.77 0.38 15.06
C ILE A 2 -0.21 0.75 13.93
N LEU A 3 0.12 1.76 13.12
CA LEU A 3 -0.46 2.22 11.84
C LEU A 3 -1.56 1.32 11.23
N ALA A 4 -2.72 1.29 11.87
CA ALA A 4 -3.77 0.35 11.52
C ALA A 4 -4.84 1.01 10.64
N TYR A 5 -4.55 1.44 9.39
CA TYR A 5 -5.57 2.18 8.60
C TYR A 5 -5.71 1.85 7.10
N PHE A 6 -6.98 1.95 6.66
CA PHE A 6 -7.76 1.21 5.65
C PHE A 6 -7.41 1.41 4.15
N GLY A 7 -7.87 0.44 3.34
CA GLY A 7 -7.17 -0.04 2.13
C GLY A 7 -6.21 -1.16 2.49
N THR A 8 -6.53 -1.90 3.54
CA THR A 8 -5.59 -2.84 4.14
C THR A 8 -5.93 -4.20 3.64
N LEU A 9 -4.94 -4.78 2.97
CA LEU A 9 -4.89 -6.20 2.73
C LEU A 9 -5.42 -6.94 3.95
N PRO A 10 -6.38 -7.87 3.76
CA PRO A 10 -6.87 -8.70 4.85
C PRO A 10 -5.68 -9.25 5.66
N LYS A 11 -5.80 -9.35 6.99
CA LYS A 11 -4.72 -9.89 7.83
C LYS A 11 -4.13 -11.20 7.25
N PRO A 12 -4.94 -12.15 6.73
CA PRO A 12 -4.41 -13.34 6.07
C PRO A 12 -3.48 -13.06 4.88
N VAL A 13 -3.77 -12.02 4.08
CA VAL A 13 -2.92 -11.60 2.97
C VAL A 13 -1.61 -11.00 3.48
N LEU A 14 -1.63 -10.20 4.54
CA LEU A 14 -0.41 -9.67 5.17
C LEU A 14 0.46 -10.78 5.78
N THR A 15 -0.17 -11.79 6.40
CA THR A 15 0.52 -12.98 6.88
C THR A 15 1.20 -13.72 5.74
N MET A 16 0.53 -13.84 4.60
CA MET A 16 1.10 -14.47 3.42
C MET A 16 2.22 -13.63 2.78
N VAL A 17 2.14 -12.29 2.76
CA VAL A 17 3.26 -11.42 2.36
C VAL A 17 4.48 -11.68 3.26
N ARG A 18 4.27 -11.80 4.57
CA ARG A 18 5.34 -12.13 5.53
C ARG A 18 5.97 -13.49 5.23
N TRP A 19 5.17 -14.53 5.03
CA TRP A 19 5.67 -15.87 4.72
C TRP A 19 6.40 -15.92 3.39
N TRP A 20 5.86 -15.28 2.36
CA TRP A 20 6.48 -15.13 1.06
C TRP A 20 7.87 -14.48 1.17
N ALA A 21 7.96 -13.34 1.88
CA ALA A 21 9.23 -12.63 2.05
C ALA A 21 10.27 -13.48 2.83
N GLN A 22 9.81 -14.32 3.76
CA GLN A 22 10.67 -15.23 4.52
C GLN A 22 11.17 -16.39 3.65
N ASP A 23 10.27 -17.08 2.93
CA ASP A 23 10.57 -18.29 2.16
C ASP A 23 11.47 -18.01 0.95
N VAL A 24 11.16 -16.93 0.24
CA VAL A 24 11.90 -16.54 -0.97
C VAL A 24 13.28 -15.97 -0.63
N GLY A 25 13.51 -15.53 0.62
CA GLY A 25 14.81 -15.00 1.04
C GLY A 25 15.18 -13.68 0.35
N VAL A 26 14.20 -12.79 0.15
CA VAL A 26 14.39 -11.54 -0.60
C VAL A 26 15.28 -10.55 0.17
N ASP A 27 16.29 -10.03 -0.52
CA ASP A 27 17.18 -8.96 -0.01
C ASP A 27 16.83 -7.59 -0.59
N ARG A 28 16.11 -7.54 -1.71
CA ARG A 28 15.61 -6.32 -2.33
C ARG A 28 14.16 -6.50 -2.74
N VAL A 29 13.31 -5.58 -2.32
CA VAL A 29 11.86 -5.62 -2.57
C VAL A 29 11.37 -4.29 -3.14
N GLN A 30 10.61 -4.39 -4.23
CA GLN A 30 9.80 -3.31 -4.80
C GLN A 30 8.36 -3.47 -4.28
N GLY A 31 7.97 -2.58 -3.37
CA GLY A 31 6.61 -2.48 -2.83
C GLY A 31 5.75 -1.57 -3.69
N LEU A 32 4.70 -2.12 -4.29
CA LEU A 32 3.83 -1.41 -5.21
C LEU A 32 2.53 -0.99 -4.53
N CYS A 33 2.14 0.27 -4.73
CA CYS A 33 0.90 0.83 -4.18
C CYS A 33 0.82 0.64 -2.65
N SER A 34 1.84 1.14 -1.95
CA SER A 34 2.13 0.81 -0.56
C SER A 34 1.01 1.18 0.43
N GLY A 35 0.09 2.09 0.08
CA GLY A 35 -1.07 2.37 0.91
C GLY A 35 -0.66 2.90 2.28
N SER A 36 -0.92 2.12 3.33
CA SER A 36 -0.53 2.43 4.71
C SER A 36 0.78 1.78 5.17
N LEU A 37 1.64 1.40 4.23
CA LEU A 37 2.95 0.76 4.44
C LEU A 37 2.90 -0.62 5.13
N ARG A 38 1.75 -1.30 5.09
CA ARG A 38 1.57 -2.57 5.81
C ARG A 38 2.27 -3.76 5.15
N GLN A 39 2.45 -3.72 3.84
CA GLN A 39 3.20 -4.75 3.12
C GLN A 39 4.68 -4.68 3.53
N GLU A 40 5.20 -3.46 3.58
CA GLU A 40 6.55 -3.12 3.98
C GLU A 40 6.80 -3.48 5.45
N GLN A 41 5.83 -3.23 6.34
CA GLN A 41 5.86 -3.73 7.72
C GLN A 41 5.98 -5.26 7.77
N ALA A 42 5.14 -5.98 6.99
CA ALA A 42 5.15 -7.44 6.96
C ALA A 42 6.50 -7.99 6.45
N ILE A 43 7.07 -7.36 5.42
CA ILE A 43 8.38 -7.69 4.88
C ILE A 43 9.48 -7.42 5.90
N ARG A 44 9.49 -6.24 6.53
CA ARG A 44 10.52 -5.86 7.50
C ARG A 44 10.52 -6.79 8.72
N VAL A 45 9.35 -7.27 9.15
CA VAL A 45 9.24 -8.30 10.19
C VAL A 45 9.82 -9.65 9.75
N ALA A 46 9.62 -10.05 8.49
CA ALA A 46 10.16 -11.30 7.95
C ALA A 46 11.66 -11.22 7.64
N ARG A 47 12.12 -10.06 7.16
CA ARG A 47 13.46 -9.79 6.63
C ARG A 47 13.92 -8.40 7.11
N PRO A 48 14.40 -8.26 8.36
CA PRO A 48 14.80 -6.95 8.91
C PRO A 48 15.86 -6.22 8.09
N GLY A 49 16.74 -6.95 7.41
CA GLY A 49 17.81 -6.40 6.56
C GLY A 49 17.46 -6.20 5.09
N ALA A 50 16.25 -6.55 4.63
CA ALA A 50 15.89 -6.36 3.22
C ALA A 50 15.87 -4.88 2.85
N SER A 51 16.38 -4.54 1.68
CA SER A 51 16.22 -3.21 1.10
C SER A 51 14.82 -3.07 0.52
N ILE A 52 14.01 -2.17 1.07
CA ILE A 52 12.61 -1.98 0.69
C ILE A 52 12.46 -0.63 -0.01
N ARG A 53 12.08 -0.68 -1.28
CA ARG A 53 11.71 0.50 -2.05
C ARG A 53 10.24 0.45 -2.41
N ALA A 54 9.51 1.50 -2.05
CA ALA A 54 8.06 1.56 -2.16
C ALA A 54 7.62 2.66 -3.14
N ASN A 55 6.38 2.59 -3.61
CA ASN A 55 5.74 3.72 -4.31
C ASN A 55 4.28 3.87 -3.94
N ASP A 56 3.78 5.09 -4.11
CA ASP A 56 2.36 5.35 -4.21
C ASP A 56 2.12 6.72 -4.85
N VAL A 57 0.86 6.99 -5.19
CA VAL A 57 0.40 8.26 -5.77
C VAL A 57 -0.64 8.96 -4.91
N THR A 58 -1.18 8.33 -3.86
CA THR A 58 -2.18 8.97 -2.99
C THR A 58 -1.56 9.88 -1.95
N MET A 59 -2.23 10.98 -1.60
CA MET A 59 -1.77 11.90 -0.55
C MET A 59 -1.52 11.19 0.78
N LEU A 60 -2.36 10.21 1.14
CA LEU A 60 -2.16 9.40 2.34
C LEU A 60 -0.83 8.68 2.32
N SER A 61 -0.58 7.92 1.25
CA SER A 61 0.59 7.06 1.13
C SER A 61 1.86 7.85 0.90
N VAL A 62 1.80 8.93 0.12
CA VAL A 62 2.92 9.85 -0.05
C VAL A 62 3.29 10.51 1.27
N ALA A 63 2.32 10.98 2.05
CA ALA A 63 2.58 11.56 3.35
C ALA A 63 3.20 10.53 4.32
N LEU A 64 2.67 9.31 4.37
CA LEU A 64 3.23 8.24 5.19
C LEU A 64 4.63 7.80 4.73
N GLY A 65 4.86 7.72 3.42
CA GLY A 65 6.16 7.38 2.82
C GLY A 65 7.22 8.43 3.14
N ARG A 66 6.89 9.72 2.95
CA ARG A 66 7.74 10.85 3.35
C ARG A 66 8.02 10.86 4.83
N PHE A 67 6.99 10.69 5.66
CA PHE A 67 7.15 10.55 7.11
C PHE A 67 8.08 9.37 7.44
N ALA A 68 7.92 8.20 6.82
CA ALA A 68 8.81 7.05 7.04
C ALA A 68 10.27 7.27 6.61
N ARG A 69 10.55 8.27 5.78
CA ARG A 69 11.92 8.72 5.46
C ARG A 69 12.46 9.83 6.37
N GLY A 70 11.62 10.40 7.23
CA GLY A 70 11.96 11.54 8.11
C GLY A 70 11.61 12.91 7.54
N ASP A 71 10.84 12.99 6.46
CA ASP A 71 10.45 14.24 5.80
C ASP A 71 9.14 14.82 6.40
N ASP A 72 9.15 15.20 7.68
CA ASP A 72 7.90 15.41 8.45
C ASP A 72 7.05 16.63 8.01
N HIS A 73 7.64 17.57 7.26
CA HIS A 73 7.01 18.82 6.84
C HIS A 73 7.11 19.13 5.34
N ALA A 74 7.82 18.34 4.54
CA ALA A 74 8.14 18.72 3.16
C ALA A 74 6.97 18.53 2.18
N GLY A 75 6.73 19.54 1.35
CA GLY A 75 5.95 19.43 0.10
C GLY A 75 4.43 19.20 0.24
N ILE A 76 3.83 19.52 1.40
CA ILE A 76 2.39 19.73 1.55
C ILE A 76 2.16 21.02 2.34
N THR A 77 1.36 21.93 1.80
CA THR A 77 0.91 23.14 2.50
C THR A 77 -0.61 23.17 2.49
N PHE A 78 -1.23 23.24 3.67
CA PHE A 78 -2.67 23.33 3.80
C PHE A 78 -3.18 24.75 3.53
N LYS A 79 -4.38 24.87 2.96
CA LYS A 79 -5.02 26.14 2.61
C LYS A 79 -6.41 26.24 3.22
N ARG A 80 -6.94 27.47 3.23
CA ARG A 80 -8.33 27.78 3.61
C ARG A 80 -8.61 27.26 5.03
N ASP A 81 -9.67 26.51 5.21
CA ASP A 81 -10.05 25.87 6.48
C ASP A 81 -9.01 24.86 6.99
N LEU A 82 -8.17 24.28 6.15
CA LEU A 82 -7.09 23.39 6.60
C LEU A 82 -5.83 24.14 7.01
N ALA A 83 -5.72 25.45 6.76
CA ALA A 83 -4.51 26.23 7.02
C ALA A 83 -3.93 26.08 8.44
N PRO A 84 -4.73 25.95 9.53
CA PRO A 84 -4.18 25.72 10.87
C PRO A 84 -3.39 24.42 11.01
N LEU A 85 -3.60 23.43 10.13
CA LEU A 85 -2.83 22.18 10.13
C LEU A 85 -1.38 22.38 9.66
N ASN A 86 -1.01 23.56 9.14
CA ASN A 86 0.38 23.86 8.83
C ASN A 86 1.27 23.95 10.09
N ASP A 87 0.67 24.26 11.24
CA ASP A 87 1.35 24.38 12.53
C ASP A 87 1.45 23.04 13.28
N ALA A 88 0.93 21.96 12.69
CA ALA A 88 1.04 20.63 13.28
C ALA A 88 2.50 20.18 13.39
N LYS A 89 2.85 19.49 14.49
CA LYS A 89 4.17 18.88 14.68
C LYS A 89 4.63 17.97 13.54
N SER A 90 3.72 17.42 12.75
CA SER A 90 4.03 16.89 11.42
C SER A 90 2.91 17.21 10.44
N ARG A 91 3.26 17.91 9.35
CA ARG A 91 2.34 18.15 8.24
C ARG A 91 2.02 16.87 7.48
N MET A 92 2.96 15.91 7.43
CA MET A 92 2.71 14.60 6.82
C MET A 92 1.69 13.78 7.61
N LEU A 93 1.81 13.69 8.93
CA LEU A 93 0.81 13.00 9.74
C LEU A 93 -0.55 13.70 9.70
N ALA A 94 -0.58 15.04 9.73
CA ALA A 94 -1.80 15.79 9.53
C ALA A 94 -2.47 15.47 8.18
N ALA A 95 -1.68 15.40 7.10
CA ALA A 95 -2.19 15.09 5.76
C ALA A 95 -2.78 13.67 5.69
N ALA A 96 -2.10 12.70 6.30
CA ALA A 96 -2.60 11.33 6.42
C ALA A 96 -3.93 11.28 7.19
N CYS A 97 -4.04 12.01 8.31
CA CYS A 97 -5.24 12.11 9.13
C CYS A 97 -6.42 12.74 8.37
N VAL A 98 -6.18 13.83 7.63
CA VAL A 98 -7.20 14.49 6.78
C VAL A 98 -7.69 13.54 5.71
N HIS A 99 -6.78 12.93 4.93
CA HIS A 99 -7.14 12.04 3.83
C HIS A 99 -8.01 10.88 4.31
N LYS A 100 -7.59 10.22 5.41
CA LYS A 100 -8.32 9.10 6.02
C LYS A 100 -9.74 9.50 6.43
N SER A 101 -9.88 10.67 7.06
CA SER A 101 -11.16 11.13 7.60
C SER A 101 -12.14 11.52 6.48
N LEU A 102 -11.64 12.01 5.35
CA LEU A 102 -12.42 12.24 4.12
C LEU A 102 -12.84 10.92 3.45
N LYS A 103 -11.94 9.94 3.32
CA LYS A 103 -12.23 8.63 2.69
C LYS A 103 -13.30 7.85 3.45
N GLY A 104 -13.28 7.92 4.79
CA GLY A 104 -14.29 7.31 5.65
C GLY A 104 -15.66 8.01 5.65
N ARG A 105 -15.86 9.05 4.82
CA ARG A 105 -17.03 9.95 4.84
C ARG A 105 -17.32 10.56 6.23
N ARG A 106 -16.34 10.56 7.13
CA ARG A 106 -16.48 11.06 8.51
C ARG A 106 -16.42 12.58 8.56
N LEU A 107 -15.73 13.18 7.59
CA LEU A 107 -15.64 14.62 7.44
C LEU A 107 -16.29 15.07 6.14
N ARG A 108 -16.96 16.22 6.21
CA ARG A 108 -17.41 17.00 5.05
C ARG A 108 -16.57 18.27 5.04
N LEU A 109 -16.18 18.72 3.86
CA LEU A 109 -15.54 20.02 3.70
C LEU A 109 -16.62 21.11 3.55
N PRO A 110 -16.42 22.32 4.13
CA PRO A 110 -15.27 22.70 4.96
C PRO A 110 -15.28 22.03 6.35
N LEU A 111 -14.10 21.83 6.94
CA LEU A 111 -13.96 21.33 8.31
C LEU A 111 -14.35 22.40 9.33
N THR A 112 -14.93 21.98 10.46
CA THR A 112 -15.17 22.86 11.61
C THR A 112 -13.91 23.05 12.45
N GLY A 113 -13.85 24.11 13.26
CA GLY A 113 -12.74 24.34 14.21
C GLY A 113 -12.48 23.14 15.12
N ALA A 114 -13.52 22.55 15.70
CA ALA A 114 -13.41 21.35 16.53
C ALA A 114 -12.84 20.13 15.79
N GLN A 115 -13.13 19.98 14.49
CA GLN A 115 -12.55 18.91 13.68
C GLN A 115 -11.06 19.14 13.44
N ILE A 116 -10.65 20.39 13.22
CA ILE A 116 -9.24 20.77 13.05
C ILE A 116 -8.47 20.53 14.36
N GLU A 117 -9.00 21.02 15.48
CA GLU A 117 -8.42 20.80 16.81
C GLU A 117 -8.27 19.31 17.14
N SER A 118 -9.29 18.50 16.82
CA SER A 118 -9.22 17.05 17.00
C SER A 118 -8.11 16.40 16.18
N ILE A 119 -7.90 16.85 14.94
CA ILE A 119 -6.79 16.36 14.10
C ILE A 119 -5.44 16.79 14.69
N LEU A 120 -5.30 18.05 15.12
CA LEU A 120 -4.07 18.56 15.73
C LEU A 120 -3.72 17.79 17.00
N SER A 121 -4.66 17.64 17.94
CA SER A 121 -4.45 16.84 19.16
C SER A 121 -4.05 15.40 18.83
N THR A 122 -4.73 14.75 17.86
CA THR A 122 -4.37 13.40 17.44
C THR A 122 -2.90 13.33 16.96
N VAL A 123 -2.47 14.30 16.15
CA VAL A 123 -1.09 14.36 15.65
C VAL A 123 -0.12 14.58 16.80
N GLU A 124 -0.38 15.52 17.71
CA GLU A 124 0.49 15.80 18.85
C GLU A 124 0.65 14.59 19.78
N ASP A 125 -0.48 14.03 20.22
CA ASP A 125 -0.53 12.96 21.22
C ASP A 125 0.11 11.66 20.70
N SER A 126 -0.01 11.40 19.40
CA SER A 126 0.44 10.16 18.78
C SER A 126 1.74 10.28 17.98
N TYR A 127 2.35 11.48 17.92
CA TYR A 127 3.52 11.73 17.09
C TYR A 127 4.66 10.75 17.38
N ALA A 128 5.06 10.62 18.66
CA ALA A 128 6.21 9.80 19.05
C ALA A 128 5.97 8.31 18.74
N GLU A 129 4.74 7.85 18.94
CA GLU A 129 4.34 6.48 18.59
C GLU A 129 4.42 6.25 17.08
N HIS A 130 3.88 7.18 16.29
CA HIS A 130 3.95 7.09 14.83
C HIS A 130 5.38 7.15 14.32
N ARG A 131 6.22 8.01 14.88
CA ARG A 131 7.63 8.11 14.55
C ARG A 131 8.36 6.80 14.81
N ALA A 132 8.20 6.23 16.01
CA ALA A 132 8.78 4.93 16.35
C ALA A 132 8.30 3.80 15.44
N ALA A 133 6.99 3.78 15.10
CA ALA A 133 6.44 2.80 14.17
C ALA A 133 7.01 2.97 12.75
N ALA A 134 7.17 4.22 12.28
CA ALA A 134 7.72 4.52 10.97
C ALA A 134 9.22 4.15 10.89
N ASP A 135 9.98 4.39 11.96
CA ASP A 135 11.38 3.98 12.07
C ASP A 135 11.55 2.46 12.07
N GLY A 136 10.58 1.74 12.65
CA GLY A 136 10.52 0.28 12.58
C GLY A 136 10.23 -0.28 11.18
N VAL A 137 9.75 0.55 10.24
CA VAL A 137 9.52 0.17 8.83
C VAL A 137 10.68 0.61 7.94
N ARG A 138 11.21 1.81 8.21
CA ARG A 138 12.24 2.57 7.48
C ARG A 138 12.47 2.10 6.05
N LEU A 139 11.97 2.87 5.10
CA LEU A 139 12.12 2.57 3.67
C LEU A 139 13.49 3.02 3.16
N ASP A 140 14.11 2.21 2.32
CA ASP A 140 15.34 2.55 1.59
C ASP A 140 15.04 3.54 0.44
N GLY A 141 13.80 3.54 -0.05
CA GLY A 141 13.30 4.52 -0.99
C GLY A 141 11.78 4.57 -1.01
N PHE A 142 11.24 5.75 -1.32
CA PHE A 142 9.81 5.93 -1.59
C PHE A 142 9.67 6.80 -2.82
N ASP A 143 9.13 6.26 -3.91
CA ASP A 143 8.93 6.98 -5.16
C ASP A 143 7.48 7.45 -5.28
N GLU A 144 7.34 8.73 -5.57
CA GLU A 144 6.07 9.38 -5.84
C GLU A 144 5.76 9.26 -7.33
N CYS A 145 5.41 8.06 -7.76
CA CYS A 145 5.20 7.73 -9.18
C CYS A 145 4.19 6.59 -9.36
N ASP A 146 3.84 6.32 -10.62
CA ASP A 146 3.03 5.16 -11.01
C ASP A 146 3.76 3.85 -10.66
N PHE A 147 3.02 2.86 -10.13
CA PHE A 147 3.64 1.59 -9.74
C PHE A 147 4.28 0.84 -10.90
N ARG A 148 3.81 1.07 -12.13
CA ARG A 148 4.39 0.49 -13.34
C ARG A 148 5.84 0.94 -13.56
N ASP A 149 6.20 2.12 -13.07
CA ASP A 149 7.56 2.65 -13.17
C ASP A 149 8.54 1.89 -12.24
N LEU A 150 8.03 1.16 -11.23
CA LEU A 150 8.85 0.28 -10.36
C LEU A 150 9.02 -1.12 -10.94
N LEU A 151 8.18 -1.57 -11.88
CA LEU A 151 8.21 -2.94 -12.42
C LEU A 151 9.51 -3.27 -13.15
N ASN A 152 10.24 -2.27 -13.62
CA ASN A 152 11.52 -2.44 -14.32
C ASN A 152 12.74 -2.44 -13.38
N ARG A 153 12.53 -2.27 -12.08
CA ARG A 153 13.63 -2.22 -11.11
C ARG A 153 13.95 -3.62 -10.59
N PRO A 154 15.24 -3.95 -10.41
CA PRO A 154 15.67 -5.25 -9.88
C PRO A 154 15.16 -5.48 -8.45
N GLY A 155 14.92 -6.73 -8.11
CA GLY A 155 14.38 -7.18 -6.84
C GLY A 155 12.97 -7.77 -6.98
N ALA A 156 12.57 -8.45 -5.90
CA ALA A 156 11.28 -9.09 -5.78
C ALA A 156 10.15 -8.06 -5.75
N VAL A 157 8.99 -8.41 -6.28
CA VAL A 157 7.85 -7.49 -6.41
C VAL A 157 6.71 -7.92 -5.50
N VAL A 158 6.24 -7.02 -4.64
CA VAL A 158 4.99 -7.20 -3.90
C VAL A 158 4.06 -6.04 -4.20
N GLY A 159 2.77 -6.30 -4.38
CA GLY A 159 1.89 -5.22 -4.80
C GLY A 159 0.43 -5.55 -4.87
N PHE A 160 -0.41 -4.54 -4.65
CA PHE A 160 -1.85 -4.66 -4.82
C PHE A 160 -2.33 -3.44 -5.61
N PRO A 161 -2.18 -3.49 -6.95
CA PRO A 161 -2.59 -2.40 -7.82
C PRO A 161 -4.06 -2.01 -7.61
N PRO A 162 -4.44 -0.78 -8.00
CA PRO A 162 -5.81 -0.32 -7.88
C PRO A 162 -6.79 -1.23 -8.61
N THR A 163 -7.98 -1.37 -8.06
CA THR A 163 -8.99 -2.28 -8.60
C THR A 163 -10.09 -1.54 -9.37
N PHE A 164 -9.95 -0.23 -9.52
CA PHE A 164 -10.86 0.62 -10.28
C PHE A 164 -10.16 1.72 -11.05
N VAL A 165 -10.69 1.98 -12.24
CA VAL A 165 -10.39 3.17 -13.02
C VAL A 165 -10.83 4.42 -12.26
N GLY A 166 -9.99 5.44 -12.20
CA GLY A 166 -10.40 6.76 -11.69
C GLY A 166 -10.39 6.93 -10.17
N GLN A 167 -9.96 5.92 -9.39
CA GLN A 167 -10.02 5.99 -7.93
C GLN A 167 -9.06 7.04 -7.37
N TYR A 168 -7.82 7.07 -7.85
CA TYR A 168 -6.82 8.04 -7.42
C TYR A 168 -7.18 9.47 -7.82
N GLU A 169 -7.81 9.65 -8.99
CA GLU A 169 -8.28 10.94 -9.49
C GLU A 169 -9.43 11.49 -8.64
N LYS A 170 -10.31 10.62 -8.13
CA LYS A 170 -11.35 11.03 -7.16
C LYS A 170 -10.74 11.44 -5.83
N ASP A 171 -9.74 10.69 -5.35
CA ASP A 171 -9.10 10.96 -4.07
C ASP A 171 -8.22 12.23 -4.13
N ALA A 172 -7.50 12.45 -5.23
CA ALA A 172 -6.70 13.65 -5.46
C ALA A 172 -7.57 14.92 -5.55
N ARG A 173 -8.69 14.89 -6.29
CA ARG A 173 -9.61 16.03 -6.42
C ARG A 173 -10.18 16.51 -5.09
N ARG A 174 -10.40 15.61 -4.14
CA ARG A 174 -10.96 15.96 -2.82
C ARG A 174 -10.04 16.83 -1.97
N VAL A 175 -8.73 16.78 -2.24
CA VAL A 175 -7.71 17.44 -1.42
C VAL A 175 -6.97 18.53 -2.18
N ALA A 176 -6.97 18.50 -3.51
CA ALA A 176 -6.27 19.47 -4.38
C ALA A 176 -6.68 20.93 -4.12
N ASP A 177 -7.96 21.21 -3.87
CA ASP A 177 -8.45 22.59 -3.65
C ASP A 177 -8.14 23.14 -2.25
N ARG A 178 -7.58 22.31 -1.36
CA ARG A 178 -7.32 22.63 0.05
C ARG A 178 -5.87 22.39 0.47
N CYS A 179 -5.05 21.83 -0.40
CA CYS A 179 -3.64 21.58 -0.17
C CYS A 179 -2.83 21.96 -1.41
N ASP A 180 -1.77 22.75 -1.24
CA ASP A 180 -0.65 22.73 -2.19
C ASP A 180 0.13 21.45 -1.96
N TRP A 181 -0.12 20.49 -2.84
CA TRP A 181 0.62 19.25 -2.95
C TRP A 181 0.84 19.05 -4.45
N GLY A 182 2.09 18.99 -4.89
CA GLY A 182 2.40 18.63 -6.28
C GLY A 182 2.05 17.15 -6.45
N PRO A 183 0.91 16.80 -7.06
CA PRO A 183 0.51 15.40 -7.13
C PRO A 183 1.53 14.63 -7.97
N PRO A 184 1.87 13.40 -7.58
CA PRO A 184 2.73 12.51 -8.35
C PRO A 184 2.25 12.35 -9.79
N ASN A 185 3.20 12.15 -10.71
CA ASN A 185 2.82 11.75 -12.06
C ASN A 185 2.21 10.34 -12.01
N TYR A 186 0.98 10.22 -12.47
CA TYR A 186 0.23 8.98 -12.51
C TYR A 186 -0.42 8.84 -13.88
N LYS A 187 -0.34 7.63 -14.44
CA LYS A 187 -1.00 7.29 -15.70
C LYS A 187 -2.30 6.59 -15.35
N THR A 188 -3.38 6.85 -16.10
CA THR A 188 -4.64 6.13 -15.89
C THR A 188 -4.38 4.61 -15.94
N TRP A 189 -4.98 3.91 -14.98
CA TRP A 189 -4.86 2.46 -14.81
C TRP A 189 -6.18 1.80 -15.18
N ASP A 190 -6.08 0.77 -16.01
CA ASP A 190 -7.18 -0.14 -16.29
C ASP A 190 -6.87 -1.49 -15.62
N PRO A 191 -7.69 -1.96 -14.66
CA PRO A 191 -7.53 -3.29 -14.10
C PRO A 191 -7.47 -4.41 -15.15
N ASP A 192 -8.04 -4.25 -16.36
CA ASP A 192 -7.91 -5.23 -17.47
C ASP A 192 -6.46 -5.49 -17.87
N GLN A 193 -5.53 -4.59 -17.51
CA GLN A 193 -4.09 -4.72 -17.76
C GLN A 193 -3.35 -5.52 -16.67
N PHE A 194 -4.02 -5.97 -15.61
CA PHE A 194 -3.37 -6.72 -14.53
C PHE A 194 -2.66 -8.01 -14.98
N PRO A 195 -3.20 -8.83 -15.92
CA PRO A 195 -2.48 -9.99 -16.44
C PRO A 195 -1.15 -9.62 -17.11
N ASP A 196 -1.08 -8.48 -17.79
CA ASP A 196 0.15 -8.01 -18.43
C ASP A 196 1.20 -7.60 -17.40
N VAL A 197 0.78 -6.95 -16.30
CA VAL A 197 1.66 -6.66 -15.16
C VAL A 197 2.23 -7.95 -14.55
N CYS A 198 1.38 -8.95 -14.30
CA CYS A 198 1.81 -10.25 -13.78
C CYS A 198 2.78 -10.96 -14.74
N ARG A 199 2.51 -10.92 -16.06
CA ARG A 199 3.40 -11.50 -17.07
C ARG A 199 4.75 -10.78 -17.11
N GLN A 200 4.76 -9.46 -17.09
CA GLN A 200 5.99 -8.66 -17.08
C GLN A 200 6.89 -9.00 -15.89
N VAL A 201 6.33 -9.13 -14.68
CA VAL A 201 7.14 -9.50 -13.49
C VAL A 201 7.57 -10.95 -13.52
N HIS A 202 6.75 -11.84 -14.09
CA HIS A 202 7.09 -13.24 -14.24
C HIS A 202 8.24 -13.47 -15.24
N GLU A 203 8.21 -12.80 -16.39
CA GLU A 203 9.25 -12.89 -17.44
C GLU A 203 10.62 -12.41 -16.95
N ARG A 204 10.67 -11.55 -15.92
CA ARG A 204 11.92 -11.13 -15.27
C ARG A 204 12.60 -12.25 -14.48
N GLY A 205 11.90 -13.34 -14.17
CA GLY A 205 12.41 -14.43 -13.34
C GLY A 205 12.63 -14.06 -11.88
N GLU A 206 12.14 -12.90 -11.44
CA GLU A 206 12.24 -12.48 -10.05
C GLU A 206 11.01 -12.91 -9.25
N PRO A 207 11.17 -13.17 -7.94
CA PRO A 207 10.03 -13.53 -7.11
C PRO A 207 8.99 -12.41 -7.06
N TRP A 208 7.72 -12.77 -7.15
CA TRP A 208 6.64 -11.79 -7.12
C TRP A 208 5.40 -12.31 -6.40
N LEU A 209 4.64 -11.36 -5.82
CA LEU A 209 3.38 -11.58 -5.13
C LEU A 209 2.45 -10.39 -5.39
N LEU A 210 1.46 -10.57 -6.25
CA LEU A 210 0.52 -9.52 -6.64
C LEU A 210 -0.91 -9.91 -6.31
N GLY A 211 -1.71 -8.98 -5.80
CA GLY A 211 -3.12 -9.23 -5.56
C GLY A 211 -4.07 -8.35 -6.35
N ALA A 212 -5.27 -8.89 -6.53
CA ALA A 212 -6.39 -8.25 -7.22
C ALA A 212 -7.73 -8.56 -6.53
N GLU A 213 -8.76 -7.77 -6.84
CA GLU A 213 -10.12 -7.97 -6.32
C GLU A 213 -11.06 -8.70 -7.30
N ARG A 214 -10.51 -9.23 -8.40
CA ARG A 214 -11.22 -10.12 -9.32
C ARG A 214 -10.33 -11.28 -9.75
N LEU A 215 -10.97 -12.36 -10.17
CA LEU A 215 -10.30 -13.53 -10.71
C LEU A 215 -9.89 -13.27 -12.17
N TYR A 216 -8.65 -13.56 -12.48
CA TYR A 216 -8.08 -13.64 -13.81
C TYR A 216 -7.65 -15.08 -14.11
N ASP A 217 -8.08 -15.58 -15.26
CA ASP A 217 -7.70 -16.90 -15.75
C ASP A 217 -6.28 -16.90 -16.34
N GLY A 218 -5.64 -18.07 -16.33
CA GLY A 218 -4.30 -18.26 -16.91
C GLY A 218 -3.13 -17.67 -16.10
N LEU A 219 -3.39 -17.07 -14.94
CA LEU A 219 -2.36 -16.61 -14.01
C LEU A 219 -2.14 -17.63 -12.88
N PRO A 220 -0.91 -17.74 -12.34
CA PRO A 220 -0.60 -18.62 -11.21
C PRO A 220 -1.24 -18.10 -9.91
N LEU A 221 -2.47 -18.55 -9.64
CA LEU A 221 -3.23 -18.20 -8.44
C LEU A 221 -2.71 -19.00 -7.23
N LEU A 222 -2.27 -18.28 -6.20
CA LEU A 222 -1.76 -18.87 -4.96
C LEU A 222 -2.83 -19.01 -3.88
N SER A 223 -3.70 -18.01 -3.74
CA SER A 223 -4.72 -18.01 -2.70
C SER A 223 -5.93 -17.14 -3.01
N ILE A 224 -7.03 -17.42 -2.31
CA ILE A 224 -8.26 -16.65 -2.34
C ILE A 224 -8.64 -16.31 -0.90
N HIS A 225 -8.84 -15.02 -0.63
CA HIS A 225 -9.22 -14.51 0.67
C HIS A 225 -10.57 -13.78 0.58
N ALA A 226 -11.65 -14.54 0.79
CA ALA A 226 -12.98 -13.97 0.95
C ALA A 226 -13.10 -13.31 2.33
N ASN A 227 -13.46 -12.03 2.37
CA ASN A 227 -13.57 -11.27 3.62
C ASN A 227 -14.87 -10.46 3.73
N PRO A 228 -16.07 -11.08 3.71
CA PRO A 228 -17.33 -10.34 3.81
C PRO A 228 -17.39 -9.46 5.08
N PRO A 229 -17.92 -8.23 5.05
CA PRO A 229 -18.52 -7.53 3.90
C PRO A 229 -17.49 -6.87 2.94
N ASN A 230 -16.19 -7.01 3.22
CA ASN A 230 -15.12 -6.55 2.34
C ASN A 230 -14.96 -7.49 1.12
N ARG A 231 -14.19 -7.02 0.14
CA ARG A 231 -14.01 -7.70 -1.13
C ARG A 231 -13.13 -8.93 -0.99
N THR A 232 -13.36 -9.89 -1.87
CA THR A 232 -12.48 -11.04 -2.06
C THR A 232 -11.18 -10.56 -2.68
N VAL A 233 -10.05 -11.00 -2.11
CA VAL A 233 -8.72 -10.76 -2.67
C VAL A 233 -8.20 -12.07 -3.26
N TYR A 234 -7.81 -12.01 -4.52
CA TYR A 234 -7.14 -13.08 -5.25
C TYR A 234 -5.65 -12.73 -5.29
N VAL A 235 -4.81 -13.70 -4.94
CA VAL A 235 -3.37 -13.47 -4.83
C VAL A 235 -2.67 -14.39 -5.81
N TYR A 236 -1.82 -13.79 -6.62
CA TYR A 236 -1.01 -14.39 -7.65
C TYR A 236 0.46 -14.28 -7.28
N GLY A 237 1.29 -15.19 -7.75
CA GLY A 237 2.74 -15.13 -7.52
C GLY A 237 3.51 -16.08 -8.40
N HIS A 238 4.84 -16.07 -8.28
CA HIS A 238 5.70 -16.95 -9.07
C HIS A 238 5.29 -18.43 -8.87
N PRO A 239 5.26 -19.28 -9.92
CA PRO A 239 4.87 -20.70 -9.79
C PRO A 239 5.69 -21.48 -8.76
N ASP A 240 6.97 -21.13 -8.61
CA ASP A 240 7.87 -21.72 -7.61
C ASP A 240 7.69 -21.17 -6.20
N THR A 241 6.76 -20.24 -5.99
CA THR A 241 6.45 -19.70 -4.67
C THR A 241 5.80 -20.80 -3.83
N ARG A 242 6.59 -21.37 -2.90
CA ARG A 242 6.09 -22.37 -1.95
C ARG A 242 5.58 -21.67 -0.70
N LEU A 243 4.32 -21.29 -0.69
CA LEU A 243 3.69 -20.85 0.55
C LEU A 243 3.51 -22.07 1.48
N ILE A 244 4.48 -22.31 2.37
CA ILE A 244 4.36 -23.31 3.42
C ILE A 244 3.30 -22.82 4.41
N ASN A 245 2.11 -23.40 4.35
CA ASN A 245 1.08 -23.20 5.36
C ASN A 245 1.46 -23.99 6.61
N THR A 246 2.01 -23.33 7.63
CA THR A 246 2.32 -24.00 8.90
C THR A 246 1.21 -23.90 9.94
N ASP A 247 0.00 -23.38 9.65
CA ASP A 247 -1.08 -23.45 10.65
C ASP A 247 -2.53 -23.45 10.14
N THR A 248 -3.23 -24.46 10.66
CA THR A 248 -4.66 -24.81 10.65
C THR A 248 -5.69 -23.66 10.64
N THR A 249 -6.15 -23.22 9.47
CA THR A 249 -7.50 -22.61 9.34
C THR A 249 -8.19 -23.06 8.03
N PRO A 250 -9.47 -23.50 8.03
CA PRO A 250 -10.04 -24.35 6.97
C PRO A 250 -10.42 -23.67 5.64
N ARG A 251 -9.86 -22.49 5.30
CA ARG A 251 -10.33 -21.73 4.12
C ARG A 251 -9.27 -21.41 3.08
N LEU A 252 -8.00 -21.76 3.30
CA LEU A 252 -6.99 -21.75 2.24
C LEU A 252 -7.12 -23.03 1.42
N ARG A 253 -8.01 -23.05 0.42
CA ARG A 253 -7.91 -24.04 -0.65
C ARG A 253 -6.76 -23.61 -1.56
N TRP A 254 -5.60 -24.23 -1.37
CA TRP A 254 -4.64 -24.37 -2.45
C TRP A 254 -5.37 -25.02 -3.62
N PHE A 255 -5.42 -24.36 -4.78
CA PHE A 255 -5.73 -25.02 -6.03
C PHE A 255 -4.38 -25.26 -6.72
N PRO A 256 -3.69 -26.40 -6.49
CA PRO A 256 -2.64 -26.79 -7.40
C PRO A 256 -3.34 -27.10 -8.73
N ARG A 257 -3.31 -26.17 -9.67
CA ARG A 257 -3.46 -26.51 -11.08
C ARG A 257 -2.13 -26.24 -11.75
N THR A 258 -1.30 -27.27 -11.77
CA THR A 258 -0.69 -27.66 -13.04
C THR A 258 -1.83 -27.83 -14.04
N ILE A 259 -2.09 -26.81 -14.85
CA ILE A 259 -2.69 -27.05 -16.17
C ILE A 259 -1.51 -27.57 -16.99
N ASP A 260 -1.44 -28.88 -17.13
CA ASP A 260 -0.62 -29.51 -18.16
C ASP A 260 -1.13 -29.02 -19.53
N PRO A 261 -0.31 -28.32 -20.34
CA PRO A 261 -0.72 -27.84 -21.65
C PRO A 261 -0.67 -28.94 -22.74
N ALA A 262 -0.50 -30.22 -22.40
CA ALA A 262 -0.57 -31.33 -23.36
C ALA A 262 -2.01 -31.80 -23.68
N ARG A 263 -2.93 -30.85 -23.87
CA ARG A 263 -4.13 -30.97 -24.70
C ARG A 263 -4.36 -29.69 -25.50
#